data_AF-A0A2N6U464-F1
#
_entry.id   AF-A0A2N6U464-F1
#
_cell.length_a   1.000
_cell.length_b   1.000
_cell.length_c   1.000
_cell.angle_alpha   90.00
_cell.angle_beta   90.00
_cell.angle_gamma   90.00
#
_symmetry.space_group_name_H-M   'P 1'
#
loop_
_entity.id
_entity.type
_entity.pdbx_description
1 polymer ?
#
loop_
_entity_poly.entity_id
_entity_poly.type
_entity_poly.pdbx_seq_one_letter_code
_entity_poly.pdbx_strand_id
1 'polypeptide(L)'
;MMIEVLDQRAVVRDKTLLASTMKRRGFSNASLADEVTFRLRRKARTAKERRDINVSRAQIGHLRNANMATRNTTSVEVADAIEESLDMPNGSLFATQVFSVSRYARQTA
;
A
#
# COMPACT_ATOMS: atom_id res chain seq x y z
N MET A 1 -1.89 -26.57 16.32
CA MET A 1 -2.76 -26.43 15.14
C MET A 1 -2.21 -25.30 14.29
N MET A 2 -1.88 -25.56 13.02
CA MET A 2 -1.42 -24.54 12.07
C MET A 2 -2.66 -23.91 11.43
N ILE A 3 -2.76 -22.58 11.45
CA ILE A 3 -3.85 -21.86 10.77
C ILE A 3 -3.25 -21.21 9.54
N GLU A 4 -3.78 -21.54 8.36
CA GLU A 4 -3.48 -20.82 7.12
C GLU A 4 -4.34 -19.55 7.07
N VAL A 5 -3.68 -18.39 7.04
CA VAL A 5 -4.34 -17.10 6.86
C VAL A 5 -3.96 -16.58 5.48
N LEU A 6 -4.97 -16.27 4.67
CA LEU A 6 -4.77 -15.60 3.39
C LEU A 6 -4.52 -14.10 3.66
N ASP A 7 -3.33 -13.61 3.34
CA ASP A 7 -2.96 -12.18 3.43
C ASP A 7 -2.99 -11.57 2.03
N GLN A 8 -3.94 -10.67 1.77
CA GLN A 8 -4.02 -9.96 0.49
C GLN A 8 -3.13 -8.72 0.51
N ARG A 9 -2.17 -8.65 -0.41
CA ARG A 9 -1.28 -7.49 -0.58
C ARG A 9 -1.25 -7.01 -2.01
N ALA A 10 -0.97 -5.73 -2.17
CA ALA A 10 -0.73 -5.11 -3.46
C ALA A 10 0.76 -5.08 -3.77
N VAL A 11 1.14 -5.48 -4.98
CA VAL A 11 2.52 -5.50 -5.47
C VAL A 11 2.66 -4.50 -6.59
N VAL A 12 3.70 -3.67 -6.57
CA VAL A 12 3.96 -2.69 -7.64
C VAL A 12 4.25 -3.45 -8.94
N ARG A 13 3.41 -3.22 -9.97
CA ARG A 13 3.57 -3.80 -11.31
C ARG A 13 4.63 -3.06 -12.11
N ASP A 14 4.54 -1.73 -12.10
CA ASP A 14 5.41 -0.87 -12.88
C ASP A 14 5.92 0.29 -12.02
N LYS A 15 7.15 0.13 -11.52
CA LYS A 15 7.83 1.12 -10.69
C LYS A 15 8.20 2.38 -11.49
N THR A 16 8.46 2.23 -12.79
CA THR A 16 8.80 3.35 -13.68
C THR A 16 7.58 4.20 -13.94
N LEU A 17 6.44 3.56 -14.22
CA LEU A 17 5.16 4.24 -14.37
C LEU A 17 4.77 4.98 -13.09
N LEU A 18 4.89 4.33 -11.92
CA LEU A 18 4.65 4.98 -10.62
C LEU A 18 5.52 6.24 -10.45
N ALA A 19 6.84 6.14 -10.68
CA ALA A 19 7.75 7.27 -10.57
C ALA A 19 7.41 8.40 -11.56
N SER A 20 7.10 8.05 -12.81
CA SER A 20 6.75 9.03 -13.85
C SER A 20 5.43 9.74 -13.57
N THR A 21 4.42 9.02 -13.06
CA THR A 21 3.11 9.57 -12.73
C THR A 21 3.20 10.47 -11.51
N MET A 22 3.95 10.09 -10.47
CA MET A 22 4.25 10.97 -9.34
C MET A 22 4.87 12.29 -9.82
N LYS A 23 5.87 12.22 -10.70
CA LYS A 23 6.53 13.42 -11.26
C LYS A 23 5.55 14.29 -12.05
N ARG A 24 4.73 13.69 -12.92
CA ARG A 24 3.71 14.41 -13.73
C ARG A 24 2.65 15.09 -12.86
N ARG A 25 2.28 14.45 -11.75
CA ARG A 25 1.29 14.97 -10.79
C ARG A 25 1.88 15.89 -9.72
N GLY A 26 3.19 16.16 -9.77
CA GLY A 26 3.86 17.07 -8.83
C GLY A 26 4.05 16.50 -7.43
N PHE A 27 3.93 15.18 -7.26
CA PHE A 27 4.09 14.55 -5.95
C PHE A 27 5.55 14.18 -5.64
N SER A 28 6.03 14.68 -4.49
CA SER A 28 7.17 14.10 -3.78
C SER A 28 6.75 12.85 -2.99
N ASN A 29 7.74 12.10 -2.48
CA ASN A 29 7.45 10.95 -1.60
C ASN A 29 6.72 11.38 -0.31
N ALA A 30 7.03 12.57 0.22
CA ALA A 30 6.41 13.08 1.44
C ALA A 30 4.97 13.53 1.17
N SER A 31 4.76 14.38 0.16
CA SER A 31 3.44 14.89 -0.18
C SER A 31 2.46 13.78 -0.62
N LEU A 32 2.95 12.73 -1.30
CA LEU A 32 2.10 11.58 -1.62
C LEU A 32 1.74 10.79 -0.36
N ALA A 33 2.69 10.61 0.56
CA ALA A 33 2.44 9.91 1.82
C ALA A 33 1.40 10.66 2.68
N ASP A 34 1.48 11.98 2.72
CA ASP A 34 0.52 12.84 3.44
C ASP A 34 -0.87 12.78 2.79
N GLU A 35 -0.96 12.89 1.46
CA GLU A 35 -2.22 12.80 0.72
C GLU A 35 -2.90 11.43 0.90
N VAL A 36 -2.14 10.34 0.77
CA VAL A 36 -2.63 8.97 0.99
C VAL A 36 -3.10 8.81 2.43
N THR A 37 -2.33 9.30 3.41
CA THR A 37 -2.71 9.24 4.83
C THR A 37 -4.01 10.00 5.08
N PHE A 38 -4.16 11.20 4.51
CA PHE A 38 -5.38 11.99 4.61
C PHE A 38 -6.59 11.25 4.04
N ARG A 39 -6.47 10.65 2.85
CA ARG A 39 -7.55 9.88 2.22
C ARG A 39 -7.96 8.66 3.04
N LEU A 40 -6.99 7.89 3.53
CA LEU A 40 -7.27 6.71 4.33
C LEU A 40 -7.94 7.08 5.66
N ARG A 41 -7.47 8.13 6.34
CA ARG A 41 -8.12 8.65 7.55
C ARG A 41 -9.55 9.10 7.29
N ARG A 42 -9.80 9.74 6.14
CA ARG A 42 -11.15 10.14 5.73
C ARG A 42 -12.04 8.91 5.51
N LYS A 43 -11.57 7.87 4.82
CA LYS A 43 -12.29 6.60 4.61
C LYS A 43 -12.59 5.91 5.95
N ALA A 44 -11.60 5.79 6.83
CA ALA A 44 -11.76 5.18 8.16
C ALA A 44 -12.78 5.94 9.03
N ARG A 45 -12.76 7.29 8.99
CA ARG A 45 -13.75 8.13 9.67
C ARG A 45 -15.17 7.85 9.19
N THR A 46 -15.37 7.72 7.87
CA THR A 46 -16.66 7.36 7.28
C THR A 46 -17.11 5.95 7.69
N ALA A 47 -16.16 4.99 7.77
CA ALA A 47 -16.42 3.63 8.22
C ALA A 47 -16.61 3.49 9.76
N LYS A 48 -16.46 4.58 10.53
CA LYS A 48 -16.47 4.60 12.00
C LYS A 48 -15.40 3.70 12.63
N GLU A 49 -14.29 3.50 11.94
CA GLU A 49 -13.17 2.68 12.42
C GLU A 49 -12.09 3.54 13.07
N ARG A 50 -11.66 3.15 14.28
CA ARG A 50 -10.49 3.75 14.94
C ARG A 50 -9.26 2.95 14.58
N ARG A 51 -8.53 3.40 13.57
CA ARG A 51 -7.24 2.84 13.17
C ARG A 51 -6.19 3.95 13.08
N ASP A 52 -5.00 3.68 13.61
CA ASP A 52 -3.83 4.56 13.44
C ASP A 52 -3.28 4.37 12.03
N ILE A 53 -3.86 5.13 11.09
CA ILE A 53 -3.42 5.11 9.70
C ILE A 53 -2.37 6.20 9.49
N ASN A 54 -1.18 5.78 9.11
CA ASN A 54 -0.07 6.65 8.73
C ASN A 54 0.79 5.96 7.67
N VAL A 55 0.89 6.55 6.49
CA VAL A 55 1.78 6.11 5.43
C VAL A 55 3.04 6.95 5.49
N SER A 56 4.21 6.30 5.58
CA SER A 56 5.48 7.01 5.68
C SER A 56 6.05 7.39 4.31
N ARG A 57 6.78 8.51 4.24
CA ARG A 57 7.58 8.89 3.05
C ARG A 57 8.55 7.79 2.60
N ALA A 58 9.08 7.01 3.55
CA ALA A 58 10.00 5.92 3.29
C ALA A 58 9.29 4.75 2.59
N GLN A 59 8.07 4.44 3.01
CA GLN A 59 7.23 3.43 2.35
C GLN A 59 6.99 3.77 0.88
N ILE A 60 6.60 5.01 0.57
CA ILE A 60 6.46 5.49 -0.82
C ILE A 60 7.79 5.38 -1.58
N GLY A 61 8.88 5.79 -0.93
CA GLY A 61 10.22 5.68 -1.51
C GLY A 61 10.62 4.24 -1.85
N HIS A 62 10.31 3.27 -0.99
CA HIS A 62 10.58 1.86 -1.23
C HIS A 62 9.76 1.31 -2.41
N LEU A 63 8.47 1.64 -2.49
CA LEU A 63 7.60 1.20 -3.59
C LEU A 63 8.08 1.74 -4.94
N ARG A 64 8.50 3.01 -4.98
CA ARG A 64 9.01 3.68 -6.18
C ARG A 64 10.38 3.18 -6.62
N ASN A 65 11.24 2.77 -5.68
CA ASN A 65 12.63 2.48 -6.01
C ASN A 65 12.77 1.14 -6.76
N ALA A 66 13.15 1.22 -8.04
CA ALA A 66 13.40 0.08 -8.91
C ALA A 66 14.41 -0.91 -8.29
N ASN A 67 15.43 -0.39 -7.62
CA ASN A 67 16.58 -1.16 -7.12
C ASN A 67 16.29 -1.94 -5.83
N MET A 68 15.14 -1.76 -5.18
CA MET A 68 14.75 -2.52 -3.99
C MET A 68 13.79 -3.64 -4.39
N ALA A 69 14.32 -4.83 -4.64
CA ALA A 69 13.53 -6.02 -4.98
C ALA A 69 12.65 -6.51 -3.82
N THR A 70 13.07 -6.27 -2.58
CA THR A 70 12.48 -6.89 -1.37
C THR A 70 11.38 -6.07 -0.70
N ARG A 71 11.03 -4.86 -1.19
CA ARG A 71 10.04 -3.96 -0.58
C ARG A 71 9.09 -3.33 -1.60
N ASN A 72 8.52 -4.16 -2.47
CA ASN A 72 7.55 -3.78 -3.51
C ASN A 72 6.08 -4.04 -3.13
N THR A 73 5.82 -4.52 -1.91
CA THR A 73 4.46 -4.87 -1.45
C THR A 73 3.92 -3.84 -0.47
N THR A 74 2.62 -3.55 -0.55
CA THR A 74 1.88 -2.77 0.45
C THR A 74 0.48 -3.36 0.65
N SER A 75 -0.32 -2.82 1.57
CA SER A 75 -1.71 -3.27 1.72
C SER A 75 -2.54 -2.81 0.51
N VAL A 76 -3.57 -3.57 0.16
CA VAL A 76 -4.48 -3.23 -0.95
C VAL A 76 -5.08 -1.84 -0.75
N GLU A 77 -5.51 -1.53 0.49
CA GLU A 77 -6.08 -0.23 0.84
C GLU A 77 -5.11 0.94 0.56
N VAL A 78 -3.82 0.77 0.85
CA VAL A 78 -2.80 1.80 0.58
C VAL A 78 -2.53 1.92 -0.93
N ALA A 79 -2.49 0.80 -1.66
CA ALA A 79 -2.32 0.82 -3.11
C ALA A 79 -3.46 1.54 -3.83
N ASP A 80 -4.70 1.22 -3.48
CA ASP A 80 -5.88 1.89 -4.03
C ASP A 80 -5.83 3.40 -3.75
N ALA A 81 -5.49 3.79 -2.51
CA ALA A 81 -5.36 5.19 -2.14
C ALA A 81 -4.22 5.91 -2.90
N ILE A 82 -3.11 5.23 -3.21
CA ILE A 82 -2.04 5.77 -4.08
C ILE A 82 -2.56 5.98 -5.50
N GLU A 83 -3.23 4.99 -6.09
CA GLU A 83 -3.77 5.08 -7.46
C GLU A 83 -4.79 6.21 -7.56
N GLU A 84 -5.73 6.29 -6.61
CA GLU A 84 -6.68 7.38 -6.52
C GLU A 84 -5.99 8.76 -6.35
N SER A 85 -4.88 8.84 -5.61
CA SER A 85 -4.14 10.11 -5.40
C SER A 85 -3.41 10.58 -6.66
N LEU A 86 -3.07 9.63 -7.54
CA LEU A 86 -2.40 9.89 -8.81
C LEU A 86 -3.39 10.01 -9.98
N ASP A 87 -4.70 9.98 -9.70
CA ASP A 87 -5.81 9.85 -10.66
C ASP A 87 -5.58 8.71 -11.67
N MET A 88 -5.14 7.56 -11.16
CA MET A 88 -4.92 6.34 -11.91
C MET A 88 -6.04 5.34 -11.62
N PRO A 89 -6.50 4.55 -12.61
CA PRO A 89 -7.46 3.48 -12.36
C PRO A 89 -6.91 2.44 -11.38
N ASN A 90 -7.78 1.88 -10.53
CA ASN A 90 -7.37 0.83 -9.60
C ASN A 90 -6.82 -0.38 -10.36
N GLY A 91 -5.69 -0.92 -9.90
CA GLY A 91 -5.00 -2.07 -10.51
C GLY A 91 -4.05 -1.73 -11.68
N SER A 92 -3.86 -0.45 -11.98
CA SER A 92 -2.99 0.02 -13.07
C SER A 92 -1.51 0.07 -12.68
N LEU A 93 -1.21 0.51 -11.46
CA LEU A 93 0.12 0.58 -10.87
C LEU A 93 0.41 -0.62 -9.97
N PHE A 94 -0.61 -1.18 -9.33
CA PHE A 94 -0.48 -2.29 -8.40
C PHE A 94 -1.26 -3.52 -8.87
N ALA A 95 -0.78 -4.72 -8.53
CA ALA A 95 -1.49 -5.98 -8.70
C ALA A 95 -1.78 -6.58 -7.33
N THR A 96 -3.03 -6.94 -7.08
CA THR A 96 -3.38 -7.69 -5.86
C THR A 96 -2.88 -9.12 -5.97
N GLN A 97 -2.12 -9.55 -4.97
CA GLN A 97 -1.62 -10.91 -4.81
C GLN A 97 -2.05 -11.45 -3.45
N VAL A 98 -2.46 -12.71 -3.43
CA VAL A 98 -2.83 -13.43 -2.21
C VAL A 98 -1.62 -14.22 -1.73
N PHE A 99 -1.15 -13.94 -0.53
CA PHE A 99 -0.07 -14.66 0.11
C PHE A 99 -0.67 -15.65 1.12
N SER A 100 -0.31 -16.93 1.00
CA SER A 100 -0.58 -17.90 2.07
C SER A 100 0.41 -17.64 3.21
N VAL A 101 -0.10 -17.29 4.39
CA VAL A 101 0.71 -17.10 5.59
C VAL A 101 0.32 -18.17 6.60
N SER A 102 1.22 -19.11 6.85
CA SER A 102 1.09 -20.07 7.93
C SER A 102 1.38 -19.37 9.26
N ARG A 103 0.39 -19.27 10.15
CA ARG A 103 0.60 -18.82 11.53
C ARG A 103 0.49 -20.01 12.48
N TYR A 104 1.49 -20.16 13.33
CA TYR A 104 1.40 -21.08 14.46
C TYR A 104 0.44 -20.48 15.48
N ALA A 105 -0.66 -21.17 15.78
CA ALA A 105 -1.51 -20.80 16.91
C ALA A 105 -0.65 -20.87 18.18
N ARG A 106 -0.54 -19.76 18.92
CA ARG A 106 -0.01 -19.80 20.29
C ARG A 106 -0.90 -20.75 21.06
N GLN A 107 -0.37 -21.91 21.44
CA GLN A 107 -0.98 -22.74 22.48
C GLN A 107 -0.92 -21.91 23.76
N THR A 108 -2.05 -21.34 24.16
CA THR A 108 -2.26 -20.96 25.55
C THR A 108 -2.37 -22.27 26.33
N ALA A 109 -1.31 -22.58 27.08
CA ALA A 109 -1.29 -23.67 28.06
C ALA A 109 -2.22 -23.35 29.23
#